data_AF-A0A1H6KKP7-F1
#
_entry.id   AF-A0A1H6KKP7-F1
#
_cell.length_a   1.000
_cell.length_b   1.000
_cell.length_c   1.000
_cell.angle_alpha   90.00
_cell.angle_beta   90.00
_cell.angle_gamma   90.00
#
_symmetry.space_group_name_H-M   'P 1'
#
loop_
_entity.id
_entity.type
_entity.pdbx_description
1 polymer ?
#
loop_
_entity_poly.entity_id
_entity_poly.type
_entity_poly.pdbx_seq_one_letter_code
_entity_poly.pdbx_strand_id
1 'polypeptide(L)'
;MPARVRFAGFGARFAVAAGLMLPVLPVEASAQVQGQIQSQTQGQAQGQSPAAVPVQAPAQAVLAGGKLEAKYEASLAGIAVGKGQWAIDINEDQYSATASGGTAGLLKAFAGGSGSGQSTGRVVAGALVPSNYQAVTTSAKKSETIKMLITPGYVKEFSIEPEPPLDPEKIPITDAHRRNVIDPMTGSLMRVAGTGELLTPDSCRTGASIFDGRMRYDLKLDYKRMESVKAEKGYRGPAIVCAVYFTPIAGYVPDRAAIKYLAAQRNIEVTLVPIAGTRVLVPYRMVVPTPLGVAMLEATEFVTTPAPAKAVAKTN
;
A
#
# COMPACT_ATOMS: atom_id res chain seq x y z
N MET A 1 -3.57 -26.99 -46.43
CA MET A 1 -2.76 -26.91 -45.20
C MET A 1 -2.89 -25.51 -44.62
N PRO A 2 -3.67 -25.27 -43.55
CA PRO A 2 -3.66 -23.97 -42.89
C PRO A 2 -2.64 -23.95 -41.76
N ALA A 3 -1.89 -22.85 -41.70
CA ALA A 3 -0.79 -22.60 -40.78
C ALA A 3 -1.26 -22.60 -39.32
N ARG A 4 -0.57 -23.38 -38.47
CA ARG A 4 -0.70 -23.31 -37.01
C ARG A 4 -0.07 -22.02 -36.51
N VAL A 5 -0.90 -21.06 -36.11
CA VAL A 5 -0.45 -19.94 -35.26
C VAL A 5 -0.20 -20.51 -33.86
N ARG A 6 1.09 -20.68 -33.50
CA ARG A 6 1.50 -21.06 -32.15
C ARG A 6 1.36 -19.85 -31.23
N PHE A 7 0.32 -19.82 -30.40
CA PHE A 7 0.27 -18.98 -29.21
C PHE A 7 1.20 -19.55 -28.15
N ALA A 8 2.49 -19.21 -28.23
CA ALA A 8 3.45 -19.51 -27.19
C ALA A 8 3.60 -18.30 -26.25
N GLY A 9 3.18 -18.43 -24.98
CA GLY A 9 3.83 -17.70 -23.89
C GLY A 9 3.05 -16.63 -23.11
N PHE A 10 1.73 -16.47 -23.28
CA PHE A 10 0.98 -15.32 -22.71
C PHE A 10 0.33 -15.52 -21.32
N GLY A 11 0.48 -16.68 -20.68
CA GLY A 11 -0.21 -17.00 -19.43
C GLY A 11 0.63 -16.82 -18.15
N ALA A 12 0.03 -16.12 -17.17
CA ALA A 12 0.33 -16.14 -15.73
C ALA A 12 1.52 -15.29 -15.21
N ARG A 13 1.25 -14.00 -14.94
CA ARG A 13 2.00 -13.14 -13.99
C ARG A 13 1.07 -12.35 -13.04
N PHE A 14 -0.12 -12.87 -12.77
CA PHE A 14 -1.15 -12.21 -11.98
C PHE A 14 -1.33 -12.88 -10.62
N ALA A 15 -0.49 -12.57 -9.63
CA ALA A 15 -0.86 -12.77 -8.22
C ALA A 15 0.10 -12.05 -7.28
N VAL A 16 -0.48 -11.53 -6.20
CA VAL A 16 0.12 -10.88 -5.03
C VAL A 16 0.43 -9.40 -5.21
N ALA A 17 -0.58 -8.57 -4.95
CA ALA A 17 -0.44 -7.13 -4.79
C ALA A 17 -1.29 -6.67 -3.59
N ALA A 18 -0.84 -6.98 -2.38
CA ALA A 18 -1.29 -6.30 -1.16
C ALA A 18 -0.20 -5.39 -0.55
N GLY A 19 0.93 -5.24 -1.25
CA GLY A 19 1.94 -4.22 -0.95
C GLY A 19 2.52 -3.77 -2.29
N LEU A 20 2.04 -2.62 -2.79
CA LEU A 20 2.53 -1.86 -3.93
C LEU A 20 3.72 -2.46 -4.73
N MET A 21 3.41 -3.38 -5.66
CA MET A 21 3.80 -3.27 -7.07
C MET A 21 3.32 -4.49 -7.87
N LEU A 22 2.61 -4.23 -8.95
CA LEU A 22 2.34 -5.23 -9.98
C LEU A 22 3.66 -5.73 -10.57
N PRO A 23 3.88 -7.05 -10.73
CA PRO A 23 4.79 -7.56 -11.73
C PRO A 23 4.17 -7.41 -13.13
N VAL A 24 4.44 -6.26 -13.75
CA VAL A 24 4.79 -6.09 -15.19
C VAL A 24 3.97 -6.91 -16.19
N LEU A 25 2.99 -6.25 -16.84
CA LEU A 25 2.63 -6.53 -18.24
C LEU A 25 3.08 -5.38 -19.14
N PRO A 26 3.40 -5.65 -20.43
CA PRO A 26 3.91 -4.66 -21.37
C PRO A 26 2.76 -4.04 -22.17
N VAL A 27 2.62 -2.71 -22.20
CA VAL A 27 1.86 -2.04 -23.27
C VAL A 27 2.46 -0.66 -23.55
N GLU A 28 2.85 -0.48 -24.81
CA GLU A 28 3.13 0.78 -25.50
C GLU A 28 1.81 1.48 -25.85
N ALA A 29 1.71 2.80 -25.62
CA ALA A 29 1.01 3.77 -26.48
C ALA A 29 0.93 5.15 -25.81
N SER A 30 1.42 6.16 -26.53
CA SER A 30 1.51 7.57 -26.17
C SER A 30 0.21 8.33 -26.49
N ALA A 31 -0.21 9.26 -25.63
CA ALA A 31 -0.98 10.44 -26.02
C ALA A 31 -0.89 11.53 -24.94
N GLN A 32 -0.46 12.73 -25.36
CA GLN A 32 -0.32 13.94 -24.55
C GLN A 32 -1.62 14.74 -24.48
N VAL A 33 -1.96 15.30 -23.32
CA VAL A 33 -2.78 16.52 -23.23
C VAL A 33 -2.31 17.35 -22.02
N GLN A 34 -1.81 18.55 -22.29
CA GLN A 34 -1.48 19.60 -21.31
C GLN A 34 -2.67 20.54 -21.16
N GLY A 35 -3.01 20.86 -19.91
CA GLY A 35 -3.92 21.96 -19.56
C GLY A 35 -3.42 22.64 -18.29
N GLN A 36 -2.92 23.88 -18.43
CA GLN A 36 -2.55 24.76 -17.33
C GLN A 36 -3.80 25.43 -16.76
N ILE A 37 -3.89 25.57 -15.43
CA ILE A 37 -4.77 26.56 -14.80
C ILE A 37 -3.95 27.34 -13.77
N GLN A 38 -4.04 28.67 -13.89
CA GLN A 38 -3.33 29.67 -13.11
C GLN A 38 -3.97 29.91 -11.74
N SER A 39 -3.09 30.29 -10.81
CA SER A 39 -3.29 30.85 -9.48
C SER A 39 -3.90 32.25 -9.49
N GLN A 40 -4.77 32.56 -8.51
CA GLN A 40 -5.03 33.86 -7.84
C GLN A 40 -5.98 33.59 -6.64
N THR A 41 -6.09 34.30 -5.51
CA THR A 41 -5.31 35.28 -4.72
C THR A 41 -6.04 35.36 -3.35
N GLN A 42 -5.33 35.82 -2.33
CA GLN A 42 -5.67 35.98 -0.91
C GLN A 42 -6.96 36.77 -0.61
N GLY A 43 -7.57 36.47 0.55
CA GLY A 43 -8.52 37.34 1.26
C GLY A 43 -8.43 37.11 2.76
N GLN A 44 -7.84 38.07 3.49
CA GLN A 44 -7.77 38.12 4.95
C GLN A 44 -9.10 38.62 5.54
N ALA A 45 -9.53 38.07 6.68
CA ALA A 45 -10.46 38.74 7.58
C ALA A 45 -10.17 38.36 9.04
N GLN A 46 -9.95 39.41 9.84
CA GLN A 46 -9.74 39.43 11.28
C GLN A 46 -11.07 39.25 12.01
N GLY A 47 -11.06 38.73 13.25
CA GLY A 47 -12.21 38.91 14.14
C GLY A 47 -12.32 37.98 15.35
N GLN A 48 -11.76 38.44 16.47
CA GLN A 48 -12.32 38.36 17.85
C GLN A 48 -12.40 37.01 18.58
N SER A 49 -11.61 36.92 19.66
CA SER A 49 -11.71 35.96 20.75
C SER A 49 -12.87 36.26 21.71
N PRO A 50 -13.58 35.22 22.19
CA PRO A 50 -14.23 35.24 23.49
C PRO A 50 -13.56 34.28 24.50
N ALA A 51 -13.83 34.56 25.77
CA ALA A 51 -13.21 34.05 26.98
C ALA A 51 -13.21 32.51 27.15
N ALA A 52 -12.14 32.00 27.78
CA ALA A 52 -11.94 30.59 28.06
C ALA A 52 -12.75 30.10 29.27
N VAL A 53 -13.72 29.23 29.01
CA VAL A 53 -14.29 28.29 29.99
C VAL A 53 -13.24 27.19 30.22
N PRO A 54 -12.99 26.70 31.45
CA PRO A 54 -12.12 25.56 31.66
C PRO A 54 -12.81 24.32 31.08
N VAL A 55 -12.48 24.00 29.82
CA VAL A 55 -12.84 22.75 29.18
C VAL A 55 -12.04 21.68 29.90
N GLN A 56 -12.72 20.84 30.68
CA GLN A 56 -12.17 19.56 31.10
C GLN A 56 -11.76 18.83 29.82
N ALA A 57 -10.44 18.72 29.60
CA ALA A 57 -9.90 18.00 28.47
C ALA A 57 -10.52 16.59 28.49
N PRO A 58 -11.16 16.12 27.41
CA PRO A 58 -11.57 14.74 27.34
C PRO A 58 -10.33 13.90 27.59
N ALA A 59 -10.42 12.97 28.55
CA ALA A 59 -9.38 12.00 28.81
C ALA A 59 -8.90 11.47 27.46
N GLN A 60 -7.65 11.77 27.11
CA GLN A 60 -7.07 11.34 25.85
C GLN A 60 -7.22 9.83 25.83
N ALA A 61 -8.04 9.33 24.91
CA ALA A 61 -8.17 7.89 24.71
C ALA A 61 -6.76 7.38 24.42
N VAL A 62 -6.20 6.65 25.38
CA VAL A 62 -4.98 5.88 25.16
C VAL A 62 -5.27 5.01 23.95
N LEU A 63 -4.48 5.19 22.88
CA LEU A 63 -4.57 4.35 21.69
C LEU A 63 -4.24 2.93 22.14
N ALA A 64 -5.28 2.13 22.42
CA ALA A 64 -5.14 0.79 22.95
C ALA A 64 -4.69 -0.23 21.89
N GLY A 65 -4.70 0.19 20.61
CA GLY A 65 -4.54 -0.69 19.47
C GLY A 65 -5.81 -0.78 18.64
N GLY A 66 -5.75 -1.55 17.57
CA GLY A 66 -6.87 -1.78 16.67
C GLY A 66 -6.59 -2.88 15.67
N LYS A 67 -7.66 -3.44 15.14
CA LYS A 67 -7.63 -4.52 14.15
C LYS A 67 -8.31 -4.11 12.86
N LEU A 68 -7.87 -4.71 11.77
CA LEU A 68 -8.53 -4.69 10.47
C LEU A 68 -8.70 -6.12 9.99
N GLU A 69 -9.91 -6.43 9.52
CA GLU A 69 -10.19 -7.55 8.64
C GLU A 69 -10.84 -7.03 7.37
N ALA A 70 -10.15 -7.15 6.24
CA ALA A 70 -10.62 -6.64 4.97
C ALA A 70 -10.60 -7.71 3.88
N LYS A 71 -11.55 -7.62 2.95
CA LYS A 71 -11.58 -8.38 1.71
C LYS A 71 -11.57 -7.41 0.54
N TYR A 72 -10.85 -7.77 -0.52
CA TYR A 72 -10.65 -6.93 -1.69
C TYR A 72 -11.04 -7.66 -2.96
N GLU A 73 -11.50 -6.89 -3.93
CA GLU A 73 -11.58 -7.28 -5.32
C GLU A 73 -10.61 -6.45 -6.16
N ALA A 74 -9.89 -7.15 -7.04
CA ALA A 74 -9.05 -6.53 -8.05
C ALA A 74 -9.74 -6.60 -9.40
N SER A 75 -9.75 -5.50 -10.15
CA SER A 75 -10.29 -5.43 -11.51
C SER A 75 -9.34 -4.74 -12.48
N LEU A 76 -9.49 -5.06 -13.76
CA LEU A 76 -8.82 -4.38 -14.88
C LEU A 76 -9.87 -4.04 -15.93
N ALA A 77 -9.95 -2.76 -16.30
CA ALA A 77 -10.98 -2.25 -17.21
C ALA A 77 -12.41 -2.62 -16.77
N GLY A 78 -12.65 -2.66 -15.45
CA GLY A 78 -13.93 -3.04 -14.85
C GLY A 78 -14.21 -4.54 -14.77
N ILE A 79 -13.33 -5.39 -15.31
CA ILE A 79 -13.47 -6.85 -15.24
C ILE A 79 -12.75 -7.36 -14.00
N ALA A 80 -13.45 -8.08 -13.13
CA ALA A 80 -12.85 -8.71 -11.94
C ALA A 80 -11.78 -9.74 -12.34
N VAL A 81 -10.57 -9.57 -11.81
CA VAL A 81 -9.41 -10.43 -12.12
C VAL A 81 -8.88 -11.19 -10.92
N GLY A 82 -9.19 -10.75 -9.70
CA GLY A 82 -8.67 -11.38 -8.49
C GLY A 82 -9.41 -10.97 -7.24
N LYS A 83 -9.20 -11.75 -6.18
CA LYS A 83 -9.71 -11.46 -4.83
C LYS A 83 -8.59 -11.63 -3.83
N GLY A 84 -8.70 -10.90 -2.72
CA GLY A 84 -7.74 -10.99 -1.63
C GLY A 84 -8.37 -10.69 -0.28
N GLN A 85 -7.60 -10.95 0.76
CA GLN A 85 -7.91 -10.63 2.14
C GLN A 85 -6.67 -10.02 2.79
N TRP A 86 -6.91 -9.13 3.74
CA TRP A 86 -5.87 -8.48 4.52
C TRP A 86 -6.33 -8.39 5.97
N ALA A 87 -5.53 -8.95 6.87
CA ALA A 87 -5.71 -8.82 8.31
C ALA A 87 -4.55 -8.01 8.90
N ILE A 88 -4.86 -7.10 9.81
CA ILE A 88 -3.90 -6.30 10.56
C ILE A 88 -4.29 -6.32 12.04
N ASP A 89 -3.31 -6.48 12.90
CA ASP A 89 -3.47 -6.38 14.36
C ASP A 89 -2.37 -5.43 14.86
N ILE A 90 -2.77 -4.30 15.44
CA ILE A 90 -1.87 -3.30 16.05
C ILE A 90 -2.21 -3.24 17.52
N ASN A 91 -1.24 -3.53 18.38
CA ASN A 91 -1.35 -3.41 19.82
C ASN A 91 -0.43 -2.29 20.32
N GLU A 92 -0.23 -2.19 21.64
CA GLU A 92 0.57 -1.15 22.28
C GLU A 92 2.06 -1.21 21.87
N ASP A 93 2.62 -2.41 21.71
CA ASP A 93 4.05 -2.68 21.56
C ASP A 93 4.41 -3.46 20.29
N GLN A 94 3.43 -4.10 19.64
CA GLN A 94 3.64 -4.93 18.46
C GLN A 94 2.54 -4.77 17.42
N TYR A 95 2.89 -5.06 16.16
CA TYR A 95 1.90 -5.20 15.10
C TYR A 95 2.20 -6.43 14.24
N SER A 96 1.15 -6.91 13.59
CA SER A 96 1.23 -7.90 12.53
C SER A 96 0.29 -7.51 11.39
N ALA A 97 0.68 -7.86 10.18
CA ALA A 97 -0.14 -7.72 9.00
C ALA A 97 0.05 -8.96 8.12
N THR A 98 -1.05 -9.55 7.67
CA THR A 98 -1.05 -10.73 6.78
C THR A 98 -2.00 -10.52 5.64
N ALA A 99 -1.55 -10.74 4.42
CA ALA A 99 -2.37 -10.65 3.22
C ALA A 99 -2.29 -11.94 2.42
N SER A 100 -3.37 -12.27 1.72
CA SER A 100 -3.37 -13.35 0.75
C SER A 100 -4.37 -13.06 -0.36
N GLY A 101 -4.10 -13.56 -1.56
CA GLY A 101 -5.03 -13.40 -2.68
C GLY A 101 -4.67 -14.27 -3.87
N GLY A 102 -5.49 -14.16 -4.91
CA GLY A 102 -5.25 -14.89 -6.15
C GLY A 102 -6.23 -14.51 -7.24
N THR A 103 -5.99 -15.07 -8.43
CA THR A 103 -6.85 -14.90 -9.60
C THR A 103 -8.24 -15.45 -9.34
N ALA A 104 -9.26 -14.73 -9.79
CA ALA A 104 -10.66 -15.10 -9.65
C ALA A 104 -11.37 -15.14 -11.03
N GLY A 105 -12.60 -15.65 -11.04
CA GLY A 105 -13.45 -15.67 -12.23
C GLY A 105 -12.87 -16.49 -13.39
N LEU A 106 -13.18 -16.05 -14.61
CA LEU A 106 -12.76 -16.70 -15.86
C LEU A 106 -11.22 -16.80 -15.97
N LEU A 107 -10.48 -15.83 -15.42
CA LEU A 107 -9.02 -15.83 -15.47
C LEU A 107 -8.36 -16.96 -14.66
N LYS A 108 -9.05 -17.47 -13.63
CA LYS A 108 -8.55 -18.63 -12.86
C LYS A 108 -8.38 -19.87 -13.74
N ALA A 109 -9.23 -20.06 -14.74
CA ALA A 109 -9.20 -21.23 -15.63
C ALA A 109 -8.02 -21.21 -16.62
N PHE A 110 -7.43 -20.04 -16.91
CA PHE A 110 -6.42 -19.89 -17.97
C PHE A 110 -5.03 -19.51 -17.45
N ALA A 111 -4.94 -18.79 -16.34
CA ALA A 111 -3.70 -18.16 -15.89
C ALA A 111 -3.61 -18.05 -14.37
N GLY A 112 -4.03 -19.12 -13.67
CA GLY A 112 -4.10 -19.17 -12.22
C GLY A 112 -2.82 -18.71 -11.52
N GLY A 113 -3.01 -17.90 -10.47
CA GLY A 113 -1.95 -17.46 -9.59
C GLY A 113 -2.50 -17.16 -8.19
N SER A 114 -1.64 -17.33 -7.19
CA SER A 114 -1.95 -16.98 -5.81
C SER A 114 -0.73 -16.41 -5.10
N GLY A 115 -0.96 -15.90 -3.91
CA GLY A 115 0.09 -15.83 -2.93
C GLY A 115 -0.26 -14.98 -1.73
N SER A 116 0.74 -14.72 -0.91
CA SER A 116 0.60 -14.19 0.42
C SER A 116 1.75 -13.26 0.77
N GLY A 117 1.50 -12.42 1.76
CA GLY A 117 2.49 -11.54 2.38
C GLY A 117 2.27 -11.48 3.88
N GLN A 118 3.34 -11.33 4.63
CA GLN A 118 3.29 -11.09 6.06
C GLN A 118 4.36 -10.09 6.44
N SER A 119 4.01 -9.17 7.35
CA SER A 119 4.96 -8.32 8.05
C SER A 119 4.65 -8.33 9.55
N THR A 120 5.69 -8.35 10.37
CA THR A 120 5.58 -8.22 11.83
C THR A 120 6.64 -7.26 12.34
N GLY A 121 6.32 -6.57 13.43
CA GLY A 121 7.24 -5.63 14.03
C GLY A 121 6.75 -5.06 15.33
N ARG A 122 7.47 -4.04 15.81
CA ARG A 122 7.16 -3.34 17.05
C ARG A 122 6.41 -2.04 16.78
N VAL A 123 5.65 -1.59 17.77
CA VAL A 123 5.08 -0.25 17.82
C VAL A 123 5.94 0.56 18.78
N VAL A 124 6.65 1.56 18.25
CA VAL A 124 7.54 2.42 19.05
C VAL A 124 7.05 3.86 18.93
N ALA A 125 6.54 4.43 20.02
CA ALA A 125 5.89 5.75 20.02
C ALA A 125 4.80 5.88 18.93
N GLY A 126 4.04 4.79 18.71
CA GLY A 126 3.02 4.70 17.67
C GLY A 126 3.55 4.58 16.23
N ALA A 127 4.86 4.46 16.02
CA ALA A 127 5.44 4.14 14.72
C ALA A 127 5.60 2.63 14.55
N LEU A 128 5.26 2.13 13.36
CA LEU A 128 5.40 0.72 13.00
C LEU A 128 6.84 0.48 12.55
N VAL A 129 7.59 -0.31 13.34
CA VAL A 129 8.99 -0.62 13.08
C VAL A 129 9.09 -2.09 12.69
N PRO A 130 9.29 -2.41 11.40
CA PRO A 130 9.27 -3.79 10.91
C PRO A 130 10.47 -4.58 11.40
N SER A 131 10.25 -5.87 11.60
CA SER A 131 11.28 -6.84 12.03
C SER A 131 11.41 -8.02 11.09
N ASN A 132 10.30 -8.48 10.53
CA ASN A 132 10.26 -9.61 9.60
C ASN A 132 9.28 -9.30 8.49
N TYR A 133 9.65 -9.68 7.27
CA TYR A 133 8.76 -9.67 6.13
C TYR A 133 8.92 -10.96 5.34
N GLN A 134 7.81 -11.50 4.86
CA GLN A 134 7.78 -12.63 3.95
C GLN A 134 6.74 -12.37 2.87
N ALA A 135 7.04 -12.78 1.64
CA ALA A 135 6.07 -12.85 0.57
C ALA A 135 6.21 -14.16 -0.19
N VAL A 136 5.10 -14.80 -0.53
CA VAL A 136 5.09 -15.99 -1.38
C VAL A 136 4.20 -15.71 -2.57
N THR A 137 4.69 -15.98 -3.77
CA THR A 137 3.92 -15.85 -5.01
C THR A 137 3.98 -17.15 -5.77
N THR A 138 2.83 -17.71 -6.09
CA THR A 138 2.70 -18.96 -6.85
C THR A 138 1.96 -18.70 -8.15
N SER A 139 2.52 -19.23 -9.23
CA SER A 139 1.95 -19.21 -10.58
C SER A 139 1.95 -20.64 -11.12
N ALA A 140 1.32 -20.86 -12.28
CA ALA A 140 1.33 -22.17 -12.94
C ALA A 140 2.75 -22.71 -13.24
N LYS A 141 3.75 -21.83 -13.36
CA LYS A 141 5.12 -22.20 -13.78
C LYS A 141 6.13 -22.20 -12.64
N LYS A 142 5.91 -21.40 -11.61
CA LYS A 142 6.89 -21.18 -10.53
C LYS A 142 6.21 -20.71 -9.25
N SER A 143 6.83 -21.06 -8.13
CA SER A 143 6.59 -20.44 -6.82
C SER A 143 7.86 -19.72 -6.40
N GLU A 144 7.72 -18.51 -5.87
CA GLU A 144 8.81 -17.69 -5.38
C GLU A 144 8.50 -17.23 -3.96
N THR A 145 9.50 -17.28 -3.07
CA THR A 145 9.43 -16.80 -1.69
C THR A 145 10.46 -15.71 -1.48
N ILE A 146 10.06 -14.61 -0.86
CA ILE A 146 10.92 -13.53 -0.37
C ILE A 146 10.92 -13.61 1.14
N LYS A 147 12.09 -13.47 1.76
CA LYS A 147 12.22 -13.28 3.21
C LYS A 147 13.10 -12.07 3.47
N MET A 148 12.77 -11.27 4.46
CA MET A 148 13.62 -10.20 4.96
C MET A 148 13.66 -10.20 6.48
N LEU A 149 14.87 -10.07 7.03
CA LEU A 149 15.09 -9.76 8.43
C LEU A 149 15.47 -8.29 8.54
N ILE A 150 14.70 -7.55 9.31
CA ILE A 150 14.74 -6.10 9.39
C ILE A 150 15.10 -5.71 10.81
N THR A 151 16.10 -4.85 10.92
CA THR A 151 16.43 -4.13 12.14
C THR A 151 15.96 -2.68 11.96
N PRO A 152 15.73 -1.90 13.03
CA PRO A 152 15.22 -0.54 12.90
C PRO A 152 16.02 0.28 11.88
N GLY A 153 15.38 0.65 10.77
CA GLY A 153 16.00 1.41 9.68
C GLY A 153 17.02 0.66 8.83
N TYR A 154 17.12 -0.66 8.89
CA TYR A 154 18.05 -1.43 8.05
C TYR A 154 17.58 -2.86 7.78
N VAL A 155 17.47 -3.23 6.51
CA VAL A 155 17.22 -4.63 6.10
C VAL A 155 18.54 -5.39 6.24
N LYS A 156 18.67 -6.20 7.30
CA LYS A 156 19.90 -6.91 7.65
C LYS A 156 20.16 -8.12 6.76
N GLU A 157 19.12 -8.85 6.40
CA GLU A 157 19.20 -10.03 5.54
C GLU A 157 17.97 -10.05 4.64
N PHE A 158 18.14 -10.52 3.39
CA PHE A 158 17.02 -10.81 2.51
C PHE A 158 17.37 -11.98 1.57
N SER A 159 16.37 -12.74 1.16
CA SER A 159 16.54 -13.83 0.19
C SER A 159 15.35 -13.90 -0.76
N ILE A 160 15.59 -14.47 -1.94
CA ILE A 160 14.56 -14.85 -2.89
C ILE A 160 14.80 -16.31 -3.26
N GLU A 161 13.79 -17.16 -3.08
CA GLU A 161 13.85 -18.60 -3.33
C GLU A 161 12.78 -19.00 -4.35
N PRO A 162 13.13 -19.68 -5.47
CA PRO A 162 14.48 -19.95 -5.94
C PRO A 162 15.23 -18.65 -6.30
N GLU A 163 16.56 -18.72 -6.26
CA GLU A 163 17.40 -17.57 -6.59
C GLU A 163 17.14 -17.11 -8.04
N PRO A 164 16.77 -15.84 -8.26
CA PRO A 164 16.55 -15.33 -9.60
C PRO A 164 17.85 -15.35 -10.41
N PRO A 165 17.78 -15.58 -11.73
CA PRO A 165 18.96 -15.47 -12.58
C PRO A 165 19.53 -14.06 -12.51
N LEU A 166 20.86 -13.98 -12.60
CA LEU A 166 21.57 -12.72 -12.74
C LEU A 166 21.13 -12.00 -14.01
N ASP A 167 20.92 -10.71 -13.88
CA ASP A 167 20.44 -9.84 -14.96
C ASP A 167 21.35 -8.60 -14.97
N PRO A 168 22.30 -8.52 -15.92
CA PRO A 168 23.30 -7.46 -15.94
C PRO A 168 22.71 -6.08 -16.23
N GLU A 169 21.48 -6.00 -16.74
CA GLU A 169 20.79 -4.74 -17.00
C GLU A 169 20.14 -4.16 -15.72
N LYS A 170 20.07 -4.94 -14.64
CA LYS A 170 19.56 -4.45 -13.36
C LYS A 170 20.55 -3.50 -12.71
N ILE A 171 20.03 -2.38 -12.22
CA ILE A 171 20.78 -1.55 -11.28
C ILE A 171 21.06 -2.37 -10.02
N PRO A 172 22.32 -2.56 -9.61
CA PRO A 172 22.67 -3.41 -8.47
C PRO A 172 22.14 -2.83 -7.15
N ILE A 173 21.77 -3.73 -6.23
CA ILE A 173 21.43 -3.35 -4.86
C ILE A 173 22.73 -3.27 -4.05
N THR A 174 22.95 -2.13 -3.40
CA THR A 174 24.08 -1.89 -2.50
C THR A 174 23.61 -1.90 -1.04
N ASP A 175 24.55 -1.94 -0.10
CA ASP A 175 24.23 -1.79 1.33
C ASP A 175 23.48 -0.48 1.64
N ALA A 176 23.86 0.60 0.97
CA ALA A 176 23.23 1.91 1.14
C ALA A 176 21.73 1.88 0.80
N HIS A 177 21.33 1.11 -0.21
CA HIS A 177 19.93 0.96 -0.62
C HIS A 177 19.06 0.24 0.43
N ARG A 178 19.67 -0.42 1.41
CA ARG A 178 18.99 -1.20 2.45
C ARG A 178 18.81 -0.43 3.76
N ARG A 179 19.28 0.82 3.82
CA ARG A 179 19.20 1.70 5.00
C ARG A 179 18.03 2.67 4.90
N ASN A 180 17.45 3.01 6.04
CA ASN A 180 16.26 3.87 6.21
C ASN A 180 15.07 3.41 5.36
N VAL A 181 14.86 2.10 5.27
CA VAL A 181 13.76 1.48 4.53
C VAL A 181 12.87 0.64 5.43
N ILE A 182 11.64 0.45 4.97
CA ILE A 182 10.65 -0.45 5.54
C ILE A 182 10.18 -1.44 4.48
N ASP A 183 9.51 -2.52 4.89
CA ASP A 183 8.92 -3.47 3.96
C ASP A 183 7.63 -2.92 3.30
N PRO A 184 7.20 -3.50 2.17
CA PRO A 184 6.02 -3.02 1.43
C PRO A 184 4.70 -3.03 2.21
N MET A 185 4.51 -3.99 3.13
CA MET A 185 3.29 -4.04 3.93
C MET A 185 3.30 -2.97 5.00
N THR A 186 4.43 -2.75 5.67
CA THR A 186 4.54 -1.63 6.62
C THR A 186 4.42 -0.29 5.91
N GLY A 187 4.97 -0.17 4.69
CA GLY A 187 4.85 1.04 3.87
C GLY A 187 3.43 1.38 3.41
N SER A 188 2.50 0.40 3.39
CA SER A 188 1.08 0.66 3.12
C SER A 188 0.28 1.01 4.38
N LEU A 189 0.87 0.93 5.58
CA LEU A 189 0.26 1.31 6.85
C LEU A 189 0.70 2.74 7.23
N MET A 190 -0.06 3.72 6.78
CA MET A 190 0.33 5.12 6.92
C MET A 190 0.01 5.66 8.31
N ARG A 191 1.04 5.78 9.15
CA ARG A 191 0.93 6.46 10.45
C ARG A 191 0.76 7.96 10.26
N VAL A 192 -0.28 8.53 10.88
CA VAL A 192 -0.46 9.98 11.02
C VAL A 192 0.08 10.42 12.38
N ALA A 193 1.09 11.29 12.37
CA ALA A 193 1.70 11.81 13.60
C ALA A 193 0.76 12.73 14.40
N GLY A 194 1.17 13.09 15.62
CA GLY A 194 0.44 14.01 16.50
C GLY A 194 -0.81 13.39 17.15
N THR A 195 -1.70 14.26 17.65
CA THR A 195 -2.95 13.87 18.34
C THR A 195 -4.20 14.48 17.69
N GLY A 196 -4.04 15.29 16.65
CA GLY A 196 -5.15 15.92 15.91
C GLY A 196 -5.93 14.97 15.01
N GLU A 197 -6.82 15.51 14.19
CA GLU A 197 -7.63 14.75 13.24
C GLU A 197 -6.77 13.91 12.28
N LEU A 198 -7.24 12.70 11.95
CA LEU A 198 -6.50 11.77 11.07
C LEU A 198 -6.70 12.06 9.59
N LEU A 199 -7.89 12.53 9.20
CA LEU A 199 -8.27 12.72 7.81
C LEU A 199 -8.16 14.18 7.41
N THR A 200 -6.92 14.69 7.39
CA THR A 200 -6.59 16.06 6.97
C THR A 200 -5.69 16.01 5.73
N PRO A 201 -5.65 17.07 4.90
CA PRO A 201 -4.76 17.13 3.74
C PRO A 201 -3.29 16.83 4.07
N ASP A 202 -2.83 17.24 5.26
CA ASP A 202 -1.45 17.02 5.70
C ASP A 202 -1.12 15.54 5.94
N SER A 203 -2.13 14.67 6.15
CA SER A 203 -1.93 13.22 6.23
C SER A 203 -1.37 12.64 4.92
N CYS A 204 -1.64 13.25 3.77
CA CYS A 204 -1.03 12.85 2.50
C CYS A 204 0.36 13.47 2.27
N ARG A 205 0.85 14.39 3.10
CA ARG A 205 2.18 15.01 2.93
C ARG A 205 3.28 14.14 3.53
N THR A 206 3.36 12.91 3.06
CA THR A 206 4.29 11.90 3.57
C THR A 206 4.85 11.03 2.45
N GLY A 207 5.75 10.12 2.79
CA GLY A 207 6.31 9.15 1.88
C GLY A 207 6.82 7.92 2.60
N ALA A 208 7.10 6.88 1.83
CA ALA A 208 7.68 5.64 2.33
C ALA A 208 8.87 5.25 1.46
N SER A 209 10.01 5.03 2.12
CA SER A 209 11.19 4.44 1.51
C SER A 209 11.11 2.93 1.68
N ILE A 210 10.92 2.21 0.57
CA ILE A 210 10.63 0.78 0.61
C ILE A 210 11.74 -0.02 -0.06
N PHE A 211 12.12 -1.12 0.59
CA PHE A 211 12.88 -2.20 -0.02
C PHE A 211 12.03 -3.47 0.06
N ASP A 212 11.75 -4.09 -1.09
CA ASP A 212 10.83 -5.24 -1.18
C ASP A 212 11.53 -6.61 -1.28
N GLY A 213 12.87 -6.62 -1.13
CA GLY A 213 13.73 -7.78 -1.36
C GLY A 213 14.23 -7.93 -2.80
N ARG A 214 13.60 -7.27 -3.77
CA ARG A 214 14.01 -7.19 -5.20
C ARG A 214 14.45 -5.80 -5.62
N MET A 215 13.83 -4.76 -5.08
CA MET A 215 13.96 -3.39 -5.53
C MET A 215 13.88 -2.42 -4.35
N ARG A 216 14.67 -1.35 -4.45
CA ARG A 216 14.58 -0.14 -3.62
C ARG A 216 13.82 0.93 -4.37
N TYR A 217 12.81 1.53 -3.74
CA TYR A 217 12.00 2.59 -4.33
C TYR A 217 11.33 3.47 -3.28
N ASP A 218 11.12 4.74 -3.63
CA ASP A 218 10.37 5.68 -2.81
C ASP A 218 8.94 5.83 -3.33
N LEU A 219 8.00 5.94 -2.39
CA LEU A 219 6.64 6.39 -2.62
C LEU A 219 6.48 7.76 -1.98
N LYS A 220 5.98 8.72 -2.74
CA LYS A 220 5.55 10.02 -2.22
C LYS A 220 4.05 10.16 -2.38
N LEU A 221 3.40 10.67 -1.36
CA LEU A 221 1.98 10.97 -1.39
C LEU A 221 1.76 12.48 -1.53
N ASP A 222 0.61 12.85 -2.10
CA ASP A 222 0.13 14.23 -2.10
C ASP A 222 -1.39 14.25 -2.02
N TYR A 223 -1.96 15.25 -1.35
CA TYR A 223 -3.41 15.33 -1.16
C TYR A 223 -4.13 15.59 -2.49
N LYS A 224 -5.21 14.85 -2.76
CA LYS A 224 -6.10 15.16 -3.89
C LYS A 224 -7.46 15.68 -3.44
N ARG A 225 -8.14 14.94 -2.57
CA ARG A 225 -9.52 15.25 -2.17
C ARG A 225 -9.93 14.46 -0.93
N MET A 226 -11.00 14.91 -0.30
CA MET A 226 -11.83 14.08 0.58
C MET A 226 -12.92 13.41 -0.24
N GLU A 227 -13.31 12.20 0.15
CA GLU A 227 -14.49 11.53 -0.38
C GLU A 227 -15.19 10.73 0.74
N SER A 228 -16.33 10.12 0.43
CA SER A 228 -16.96 9.14 1.32
C SER A 228 -16.98 7.79 0.64
N VAL A 229 -16.63 6.75 1.39
CA VAL A 229 -16.63 5.37 0.90
C VAL A 229 -17.56 4.51 1.75
N LYS A 230 -17.99 3.40 1.16
CA LYS A 230 -18.86 2.43 1.82
C LYS A 230 -18.51 1.04 1.32
N ALA A 231 -18.05 0.20 2.23
CA ALA A 231 -17.90 -1.23 1.96
C ALA A 231 -19.27 -1.92 2.02
N GLU A 232 -19.40 -3.09 1.41
CA GLU A 232 -20.58 -3.94 1.55
C GLU A 232 -20.78 -4.33 3.02
N LYS A 233 -19.66 -4.53 3.73
CA LYS A 233 -19.62 -4.80 5.17
C LYS A 233 -18.50 -4.02 5.85
N GLY A 234 -18.82 -3.43 7.01
CA GLY A 234 -17.84 -2.72 7.84
C GLY A 234 -17.85 -1.20 7.58
N TYR A 235 -16.71 -0.66 7.17
CA TYR A 235 -16.45 0.78 7.11
C TYR A 235 -17.40 1.51 6.17
N ARG A 236 -17.98 2.59 6.69
CA ARG A 236 -18.76 3.57 5.94
C ARG A 236 -18.45 4.94 6.52
N GLY A 237 -17.89 5.83 5.73
CA GLY A 237 -17.48 7.12 6.26
C GLY A 237 -16.53 7.89 5.35
N PRO A 238 -15.95 8.98 5.89
CA PRO A 238 -15.01 9.81 5.16
C PRO A 238 -13.72 9.04 4.84
N ALA A 239 -13.16 9.31 3.67
CA ALA A 239 -11.86 8.82 3.27
C ALA A 239 -11.05 9.97 2.68
N ILE A 240 -9.72 9.83 2.74
CA ILE A 240 -8.80 10.76 2.11
C ILE A 240 -8.19 10.12 0.87
N VAL A 241 -8.16 10.85 -0.23
CA VAL A 241 -7.52 10.38 -1.47
C VAL A 241 -6.19 11.09 -1.62
N CYS A 242 -5.12 10.30 -1.68
CA CYS A 242 -3.79 10.78 -2.00
C CYS A 242 -3.39 10.36 -3.42
N ALA A 243 -2.69 11.23 -4.13
CA ALA A 243 -1.89 10.85 -5.30
C ALA A 243 -0.71 10.02 -4.82
N VAL A 244 -0.27 9.05 -5.63
CA VAL A 244 0.93 8.24 -5.35
C VAL A 244 1.95 8.47 -6.46
N TYR A 245 3.18 8.83 -6.07
CA TYR A 245 4.31 8.97 -6.99
C TYR A 245 5.35 7.91 -6.68
N PHE A 246 5.71 7.13 -7.70
CA PHE A 246 6.66 6.04 -7.60
C PHE A 246 8.03 6.47 -8.16
N THR A 247 9.08 6.34 -7.35
CA THR A 247 10.45 6.63 -7.75
C THR A 247 11.32 5.38 -7.55
N PRO A 248 11.62 4.61 -8.61
CA PRO A 248 12.51 3.46 -8.51
C PRO A 248 13.97 3.92 -8.34
N ILE A 249 14.76 3.19 -7.53
CA ILE A 249 16.14 3.57 -7.19
C ILE A 249 17.14 2.47 -7.57
N ALA A 250 16.90 1.22 -7.19
CA ALA A 250 17.82 0.11 -7.48
C ALA A 250 17.12 -1.26 -7.48
N GLY A 251 17.71 -2.28 -8.10
CA GLY A 251 17.14 -3.64 -8.17
C GLY A 251 16.18 -3.88 -9.34
N TYR A 252 16.12 -2.94 -10.28
CA TYR A 252 15.25 -3.00 -11.46
C TYR A 252 16.04 -2.77 -12.75
N VAL A 253 15.45 -3.21 -13.87
CA VAL A 253 15.94 -2.92 -15.22
C VAL A 253 15.31 -1.61 -15.71
N PRO A 254 16.09 -0.54 -15.97
CA PRO A 254 15.54 0.78 -16.33
C PRO A 254 14.68 0.79 -17.58
N ASP A 255 15.02 -0.04 -18.56
CA ASP A 255 14.31 -0.10 -19.84
C ASP A 255 13.01 -0.91 -19.80
N ARG A 256 12.70 -1.53 -18.66
CA ARG A 256 11.46 -2.29 -18.51
C ARG A 256 10.26 -1.34 -18.60
N ALA A 257 9.41 -1.55 -19.62
CA ALA A 257 8.27 -0.69 -19.93
C ALA A 257 7.38 -0.36 -18.72
N ALA A 258 7.05 -1.35 -17.88
CA ALA A 258 6.25 -1.11 -16.69
C ALA A 258 6.91 -0.16 -15.67
N ILE A 259 8.25 -0.20 -15.52
CA ILE A 259 8.95 0.72 -14.63
C ILE A 259 8.89 2.14 -15.19
N LYS A 260 9.21 2.33 -16.47
CA LYS A 260 9.10 3.64 -17.14
C LYS A 260 7.69 4.21 -17.02
N TYR A 261 6.69 3.37 -17.25
CA TYR A 261 5.28 3.76 -17.15
C TYR A 261 4.90 4.19 -15.72
N LEU A 262 5.19 3.36 -14.72
CA LEU A 262 4.84 3.66 -13.32
C LEU A 262 5.58 4.91 -12.80
N ALA A 263 6.86 5.07 -13.17
CA ALA A 263 7.66 6.25 -12.78
C ALA A 263 7.16 7.54 -13.44
N ALA A 264 6.61 7.46 -14.65
CA ALA A 264 6.03 8.59 -15.37
C ALA A 264 4.59 8.92 -14.92
N GLN A 265 3.89 7.98 -14.27
CA GLN A 265 2.49 8.17 -13.90
C GLN A 265 2.32 9.28 -12.84
N ARG A 266 1.24 10.05 -12.97
CA ARG A 266 0.86 11.14 -12.04
C ARG A 266 -0.55 11.00 -11.49
N ASN A 267 -1.30 10.03 -11.99
CA ASN A 267 -2.71 9.79 -11.67
C ASN A 267 -2.93 8.44 -10.94
N ILE A 268 -1.91 7.90 -10.26
CA ILE A 268 -2.14 6.81 -9.30
C ILE A 268 -2.83 7.43 -8.09
N GLU A 269 -3.92 6.83 -7.63
CA GLU A 269 -4.63 7.27 -6.44
C GLU A 269 -4.69 6.15 -5.42
N VAL A 270 -4.57 6.52 -4.15
CA VAL A 270 -4.91 5.66 -3.02
C VAL A 270 -5.93 6.38 -2.14
N THR A 271 -7.07 5.75 -1.95
CA THR A 271 -8.08 6.14 -0.97
C THR A 271 -7.73 5.45 0.35
N LEU A 272 -7.54 6.23 1.40
CA LEU A 272 -7.13 5.76 2.72
C LEU A 272 -8.24 5.99 3.76
N VAL A 273 -8.43 5.02 4.64
CA VAL A 273 -9.38 5.06 5.77
C VAL A 273 -8.70 4.63 7.07
N PRO A 274 -9.16 5.10 8.24
CA PRO A 274 -8.53 4.78 9.51
C PRO A 274 -8.85 3.37 10.02
N ILE A 275 -7.86 2.75 10.68
CA ILE A 275 -8.12 1.65 11.62
C ILE A 275 -8.60 2.26 12.94
N ALA A 276 -9.82 1.89 13.37
CA ALA A 276 -10.41 2.31 14.63
C ALA A 276 -9.49 2.00 15.81
N GLY A 277 -9.36 2.95 16.74
CA GLY A 277 -8.47 2.83 17.91
C GLY A 277 -6.99 3.12 17.65
N THR A 278 -6.61 3.44 16.41
CA THR A 278 -5.21 3.73 16.03
C THR A 278 -5.09 5.07 15.29
N ARG A 279 -3.84 5.49 15.03
CA ARG A 279 -3.52 6.60 14.11
C ARG A 279 -2.97 6.12 12.77
N VAL A 280 -3.40 4.94 12.33
CA VAL A 280 -2.94 4.33 11.08
C VAL A 280 -4.06 4.40 10.06
N LEU A 281 -3.73 4.94 8.88
CA LEU A 281 -4.57 4.94 7.70
C LEU A 281 -4.14 3.80 6.77
N VAL A 282 -5.11 3.12 6.17
CA VAL A 282 -4.90 1.92 5.35
C VAL A 282 -5.64 2.05 4.02
N PRO A 283 -5.07 1.56 2.90
CA PRO A 283 -5.71 1.56 1.59
C PRO A 283 -7.08 0.89 1.62
N TYR A 284 -8.13 1.68 1.41
CA TYR A 284 -9.47 1.19 1.10
C TYR A 284 -9.60 0.88 -0.39
N ARG A 285 -9.00 1.73 -1.23
CA ARG A 285 -8.99 1.60 -2.68
C ARG A 285 -7.68 2.11 -3.27
N MET A 286 -7.18 1.44 -4.29
CA MET A 286 -6.05 1.88 -5.09
C MET A 286 -6.43 1.85 -6.57
N VAL A 287 -6.12 2.92 -7.29
CA VAL A 287 -6.43 3.10 -8.70
C VAL A 287 -5.14 3.39 -9.45
N VAL A 288 -4.85 2.57 -10.46
CA VAL A 288 -3.69 2.72 -11.35
C VAL A 288 -4.20 2.78 -12.78
N PRO A 289 -4.13 3.93 -13.46
CA PRO A 289 -4.35 3.97 -14.89
C PRO A 289 -3.31 3.07 -15.57
N THR A 290 -3.77 2.23 -16.50
CA THR A 290 -2.89 1.43 -17.34
C THR A 290 -3.30 1.60 -18.80
N PRO A 291 -2.43 1.28 -19.77
CA PRO A 291 -2.82 1.32 -21.18
C PRO A 291 -3.96 0.37 -21.55
N LEU A 292 -4.21 -0.68 -20.74
CA LEU A 292 -5.30 -1.64 -20.94
C LEU A 292 -6.62 -1.18 -20.30
N GLY A 293 -6.64 0.00 -19.67
CA GLY A 293 -7.73 0.48 -18.84
C GLY A 293 -7.32 0.63 -17.37
N VAL A 294 -8.27 1.02 -16.53
CA VAL A 294 -7.99 1.25 -15.11
C VAL A 294 -7.81 -0.10 -14.41
N ALA A 295 -6.66 -0.28 -13.75
CA ALA A 295 -6.47 -1.32 -12.75
C ALA A 295 -6.92 -0.77 -11.39
N MET A 296 -7.77 -1.52 -10.68
CA MET A 296 -8.31 -1.10 -9.40
C MET A 296 -8.23 -2.25 -8.40
N LEU A 297 -7.90 -1.91 -7.16
CA LEU A 297 -8.05 -2.78 -5.99
C LEU A 297 -8.97 -2.05 -5.02
N GLU A 298 -10.09 -2.63 -4.64
CA GLU A 298 -11.08 -1.98 -3.77
C GLU A 298 -11.59 -2.95 -2.69
N ALA A 299 -11.75 -2.44 -1.48
CA ALA A 299 -12.28 -3.21 -0.36
C ALA A 299 -13.78 -3.45 -0.54
N THR A 300 -14.18 -4.72 -0.56
CA THR A 300 -15.58 -5.15 -0.53
C THR A 300 -16.08 -5.33 0.90
N GLU A 301 -15.22 -5.83 1.79
CA GLU A 301 -15.42 -5.83 3.24
C GLU A 301 -14.26 -5.08 3.90
N PHE A 302 -14.54 -4.22 4.88
CA PHE A 302 -13.53 -3.47 5.61
C PHE A 302 -13.95 -3.31 7.07
N VAL A 303 -13.69 -4.31 7.90
CA VAL A 303 -14.11 -4.33 9.31
C VAL A 303 -12.96 -3.89 10.18
N THR A 304 -13.13 -2.77 10.88
CA THR A 304 -12.15 -2.29 11.85
C THR A 304 -12.73 -2.22 13.25
N THR A 305 -11.94 -2.65 14.23
CA THR A 305 -12.32 -2.66 15.64
C THR A 305 -11.19 -2.09 16.50
N PRO A 306 -11.48 -1.20 17.47
CA PRO A 306 -10.48 -0.80 18.44
C PRO A 306 -10.16 -1.96 19.37
N ALA A 307 -8.90 -2.07 19.81
CA ALA A 307 -8.55 -2.97 20.88
C ALA A 307 -9.22 -2.50 22.19
N PRO A 308 -9.67 -3.41 23.07
CA PRO A 308 -10.21 -3.03 24.36
C PRO A 308 -9.13 -2.29 25.16
N ALA A 309 -9.46 -1.11 25.70
CA ALA A 309 -8.55 -0.37 26.56
C ALA A 309 -8.20 -1.24 27.78
N LYS A 310 -6.91 -1.46 28.05
CA LYS A 310 -6.50 -2.08 29.31
C LYS A 310 -6.94 -1.15 30.44
N ALA A 311 -7.78 -1.67 31.35
CA ALA A 311 -8.14 -0.96 32.56
C ALA A 311 -6.86 -0.68 33.35
N VAL A 312 -6.54 0.60 33.55
CA VAL A 312 -5.46 0.99 34.47
C VAL A 312 -5.89 0.50 35.85
N ALA A 313 -5.21 -0.53 36.36
CA ALA A 313 -5.40 -0.98 37.73
C ALA A 313 -5.11 0.20 38.66
N LYS A 314 -6.14 0.75 39.29
CA LYS A 314 -5.98 1.74 40.35
C LYS A 314 -5.14 1.09 41.44
N THR A 315 -3.90 1.54 41.58
CA THR A 315 -3.10 1.21 42.75
C THR A 315 -3.60 2.12 43.86
N ASN A 316 -4.28 1.54 44.85
CA ASN A 316 -4.66 2.22 46.09
C ASN A 316 -3.43 2.48 46.95
#